data_AF-A0A484H2V1-F1
#
_entry.id   AF-A0A484H2V1-F1
#
_cell.length_a   1.000
_cell.length_b   1.000
_cell.length_c   1.000
_cell.angle_alpha   90.00
_cell.angle_beta   90.00
_cell.angle_gamma   90.00
#
_symmetry.space_group_name_H-M   'P 1'
#
loop_
_entity.id
_entity.type
_entity.pdbx_description
1 polymer ?
#
loop_
_entity_poly.entity_id
_entity_poly.type
_entity_poly.pdbx_seq_one_letter_code
_entity_poly.pdbx_strand_id
1 'polypeptide(L)' 'SGSKRKSSSDVARTAKKCQAIMMETKVKIIERVEQGEKMVDVAHSYNMNRSTISTTLKNKDKIME' A
#
# COMPACT_ATOMS: atom_id res chain seq x y z
N SER A 1 29.13 0.66 -2.02
CA SER A 1 28.23 0.10 -3.05
C SER A 1 26.79 0.24 -2.62
N GLY A 2 26.10 1.31 -3.03
CA GLY A 2 24.69 1.53 -2.75
C GLY A 2 23.94 1.82 -4.05
N SER A 3 23.60 0.76 -4.79
CA SER A 3 23.01 0.86 -6.12
C SER A 3 21.60 1.48 -6.07
N LYS A 4 21.55 2.74 -6.54
CA LYS A 4 20.52 3.37 -7.39
C LYS A 4 19.26 2.52 -7.66
N ARG A 5 18.10 3.02 -7.23
CA ARG A 5 16.82 2.74 -7.91
C ARG A 5 16.01 4.03 -8.09
N LYS A 6 16.06 4.57 -9.31
CA LYS A 6 15.06 5.48 -9.86
C LYS A 6 13.78 4.67 -10.08
N SER A 7 12.67 5.08 -9.50
CA SER A 7 11.34 4.72 -9.98
C SER A 7 10.74 5.98 -10.56
N SER A 8 10.92 6.16 -11.87
CA SER A 8 10.12 7.09 -12.65
C SER A 8 8.81 6.36 -12.96
N SER A 9 7.72 6.91 -12.44
CA SER A 9 6.41 6.74 -13.04
C SER A 9 5.67 8.04 -12.75
N ASP A 10 5.76 8.97 -13.71
CA ASP A 10 4.85 10.09 -13.85
C ASP A 10 3.44 9.55 -14.04
N VAL A 11 2.77 9.19 -12.94
CA VAL A 11 1.33 8.97 -12.95
C VAL A 11 0.73 10.33 -12.67
N ALA A 12 0.16 10.91 -13.74
CA ALA A 12 -0.54 12.18 -13.76
C ALA A 12 -1.22 12.45 -12.42
N ARG A 13 -0.68 13.46 -11.73
CA ARG A 13 -1.12 13.93 -10.43
C ARG A 13 -2.48 14.60 -10.59
N THR A 14 -3.53 13.83 -10.85
CA THR A 14 -4.89 14.29 -10.61
C THR A 14 -5.01 14.49 -9.12
N ALA A 15 -5.14 15.75 -8.73
CA ALA A 15 -5.19 16.27 -7.38
C ALA A 15 -6.38 15.73 -6.55
N LYS A 16 -6.42 14.42 -6.28
CA LYS A 16 -7.30 13.86 -5.26
C LYS A 16 -6.50 13.79 -3.97
N LYS A 17 -6.53 14.94 -3.29
CA LYS A 17 -6.47 15.13 -1.83
C LYS A 17 -5.66 14.04 -1.15
N CYS A 18 -4.40 14.33 -0.82
CA CYS A 18 -3.54 13.50 0.04
C CYS A 18 -4.39 12.67 0.99
N GLN A 19 -4.70 11.43 0.58
CA GLN A 19 -5.47 10.54 1.41
C GLN A 19 -4.47 10.21 2.49
N ALA A 20 -4.60 10.86 3.65
CA ALA A 20 -4.30 10.17 4.88
C ALA A 20 -4.95 8.80 4.71
N ILE A 21 -4.14 7.77 4.45
CA ILE A 21 -4.62 6.44 4.09
C ILE A 21 -5.53 6.06 5.26
N MET A 22 -6.85 6.11 5.01
CA MET A 22 -7.84 5.97 6.07
C MET A 22 -7.55 4.65 6.77
N MET A 23 -7.61 4.62 8.10
CA MET A 23 -7.33 3.41 8.87
C MET A 23 -8.17 2.23 8.34
N GLU A 24 -9.41 2.50 7.93
CA GLU A 24 -10.29 1.57 7.23
C GLU A 24 -9.64 0.91 5.99
N THR A 25 -8.95 1.69 5.14
CA THR A 25 -8.27 1.15 3.96
C THR A 25 -7.11 0.25 4.36
N LYS A 26 -6.38 0.58 5.43
CA LYS A 26 -5.28 -0.25 5.95
C LYS A 26 -5.80 -1.58 6.51
N VAL A 27 -6.90 -1.55 7.25
CA VAL A 27 -7.57 -2.75 7.78
C VAL A 27 -8.02 -3.64 6.63
N LYS A 28 -8.71 -3.10 5.62
CA LYS A 28 -9.14 -3.86 4.42
C LYS A 28 -7.97 -4.47 3.64
N ILE A 29 -6.82 -3.78 3.57
CA ILE A 29 -5.61 -4.34 2.96
C ILE A 29 -5.10 -5.55 3.76
N ILE A 30 -5.07 -5.45 5.10
CA ILE A 30 -4.66 -6.56 5.97
C ILE A 30 -5.60 -7.75 5.79
N GLU A 31 -6.91 -7.53 5.88
CA GLU A 31 -7.93 -8.57 5.74
C GLU A 31 -7.79 -9.35 4.42
N ARG A 32 -7.64 -8.66 3.28
CA ARG A 32 -7.51 -9.32 1.97
C ARG A 32 -6.25 -10.16 1.86
N VAL A 33 -5.13 -9.67 2.41
CA VAL A 33 -3.88 -10.43 2.42
C VAL A 33 -3.99 -11.65 3.33
N GLU A 34 -4.64 -11.53 4.49
CA GLU A 34 -4.89 -12.65 5.41
C GLU A 34 -5.90 -13.67 4.83
N GLN A 35 -6.85 -13.23 4.00
CA GLN A 35 -7.72 -14.10 3.21
C GLN A 35 -6.98 -14.87 2.09
N GLY A 36 -5.71 -14.55 1.84
CA GLY A 36 -4.87 -15.24 0.87
C GLY A 36 -4.75 -14.55 -0.49
N GLU A 37 -5.27 -13.32 -0.65
CA GLU A 37 -5.02 -12.54 -1.87
C GLU A 37 -3.53 -12.21 -2.00
N LYS A 38 -3.02 -12.23 -3.24
CA LYS A 38 -1.62 -11.86 -3.49
C LYS A 38 -1.44 -10.36 -3.26
N MET A 39 -0.37 -9.99 -2.58
CA MET A 39 -0.02 -8.58 -2.33
C MET A 39 0.06 -7.72 -3.60
N VAL A 40 0.38 -8.32 -4.75
CA VAL A 40 0.45 -7.63 -6.04
C VAL A 40 -0.96 -7.22 -6.51
N ASP A 41 -1.92 -8.13 -6.37
CA ASP A 41 -3.31 -7.91 -6.78
C ASP A 41 -3.96 -6.87 -5.87
N VAL A 42 -3.71 -6.95 -4.55
CA VAL A 42 -4.16 -5.94 -3.56
C VAL A 42 -3.51 -4.57 -3.84
N ALA A 43 -2.21 -4.53 -4.13
CA ALA A 43 -1.54 -3.27 -4.49
C ALA A 43 -2.17 -2.62 -5.72
N HIS A 44 -2.47 -3.43 -6.74
CA HIS A 44 -3.09 -2.97 -7.98
C HIS A 44 -4.54 -2.50 -7.75
N SER A 45 -5.33 -3.19 -6.93
CA SER A 45 -6.72 -2.80 -6.64
C SER A 45 -6.82 -1.45 -5.94
N TYR A 46 -5.85 -1.13 -5.08
CA TYR A 46 -5.80 0.14 -4.36
C TYR A 46 -4.95 1.21 -5.04
N ASN A 47 -4.38 0.93 -6.23
CA ASN A 47 -3.41 1.80 -6.93
C ASN A 47 -2.26 2.24 -6.01
N MET A 48 -1.81 1.34 -5.14
CA MET A 48 -0.74 1.58 -4.18
C MET A 48 0.53 0.84 -4.56
N ASN A 49 1.69 1.41 -4.19
CA ASN A 49 2.94 0.70 -4.35
C ASN A 49 3.01 -0.51 -3.40
N ARG A 50 3.64 -1.59 -3.85
CA ARG A 50 3.90 -2.79 -3.02
C ARG A 50 4.65 -2.46 -1.73
N SER A 51 5.51 -1.44 -1.74
CA SER A 51 6.20 -0.94 -0.55
C SER A 51 5.23 -0.39 0.49
N THR A 52 4.18 0.34 0.07
CA THR A 52 3.13 0.85 0.96
C THR A 52 2.36 -0.30 1.60
N ILE A 53 1.95 -1.30 0.80
CA ILE A 53 1.28 -2.51 1.30
C ILE A 53 2.18 -3.25 2.31
N SER A 54 3.46 -3.42 2.00
CA SER A 54 4.41 -4.07 2.92
C SER A 54 4.53 -3.32 4.25
N THR A 55 4.61 -1.99 4.23
CA THR A 55 4.66 -1.18 5.46
C THR A 55 3.35 -1.25 6.24
N THR A 56 2.20 -1.30 5.57
CA THR A 56 0.90 -1.53 6.22
C THR A 56 0.87 -2.87 6.95
N LEU A 57 1.30 -3.95 6.29
CA LEU A 57 1.33 -5.29 6.92
C LEU A 57 2.33 -5.37 8.08
N LYS A 58 3.49 -4.71 7.98
CA LYS A 58 4.47 -4.65 9.09
C LYS A 58 3.94 -3.95 10.33
N ASN A 59 2.99 -3.04 10.16
CA ASN A 59 2.37 -2.30 11.26
C ASN A 59 0.97 -2.84 11.58
N LYS A 60 0.59 -4.04 11.10
CA LYS A 60 -0.77 -4.57 11.23
C LYS A 60 -1.23 -4.64 12.69
N ASP A 61 -0.34 -5.02 13.59
CA ASP A 61 -0.65 -5.18 15.02
C ASP A 61 -1.08 -3.83 15.64
N LYS A 62 -0.44 -2.73 15.25
CA LYS A 62 -0.78 -1.36 15.70
C LYS A 62 -2.01 -0.78 14.99
N ILE A 63 -2.43 -1.37 13.88
CA ILE A 63 -3.59 -0.93 13.09
C ILE A 63 -4.86 -1.64 13.58
N MET A 64 -4.71 -2.85 14.14
CA MET A 64 -5.80 -3.70 14.65
C MET A 64 -5.96 -3.64 16.17
N GLU A 65 -5.04 -2.99 16.90
CA GLU A 65 -5.19 -2.59 18.30
C GLU A 65 -6.25 -1.48 18.45
#